data_AF-X1IB12-F1
#
_entry.id   AF-X1IB12-F1
#
_cell.length_a   1.000
_cell.length_b   1.000
_cell.length_c   1.000
_cell.angle_alpha   90.00
_cell.angle_beta   90.00
_cell.angle_gamma   90.00
#
_symmetry.space_group_name_H-M   'P 1'
#
loop_
_entity.id
_entity.type
_entity.pdbx_description
1 polymer ?
#
loop_
_entity_poly.entity_id
_entity_poly.type
_entity_poly.pdbx_seq_one_letter_code
_entity_poly.pdbx_strand_id
1 'polypeptide(L)' 'LLDAGCIIGVACNVFGGGAALKYIPSFSWGGKDGFTENRLNKVVEVARVVMERRKVKQTQIHRNLLEKVYKLTAKERL' A
#
# COMPACT_ATOMS: atom_id res chain seq x y z
N LEU A 1 -15.58 -1.62 -7.67
CA LEU A 1 -16.30 -0.54 -6.98
C LEU A 1 -15.89 -0.59 -5.51
N LEU A 2 -15.66 0.55 -4.86
CA LEU A 2 -15.40 0.59 -3.43
C LEU A 2 -16.72 0.60 -2.68
N ASP A 3 -16.90 -0.34 -1.76
CA ASP A 3 -18.09 -0.41 -0.92
C ASP A 3 -18.02 0.62 0.21
N ALA A 4 -19.17 1.11 0.68
CA ALA A 4 -19.23 2.00 1.82
C ALA A 4 -18.63 1.32 3.07
N GLY A 5 -17.73 2.03 3.76
CA GLY A 5 -17.04 1.50 4.93
C GLY A 5 -15.85 0.59 4.63
N CYS A 6 -15.39 0.50 3.38
CA CYS A 6 -14.15 -0.22 3.09
C CYS A 6 -12.93 0.52 3.69
N ILE A 7 -12.03 -0.23 4.33
CA ILE A 7 -10.77 0.27 4.86
C ILE A 7 -9.64 -0.26 3.98
N ILE A 8 -8.85 0.64 3.40
CA ILE A 8 -7.70 0.30 2.56
C ILE A 8 -6.42 0.75 3.26
N GLY A 9 -5.53 -0.20 3.51
CA GLY A 9 -4.25 0.03 4.17
C GLY A 9 -3.25 0.86 3.36
N VAL A 10 -2.10 1.11 3.98
CA VAL A 10 -1.04 1.92 3.37
C VAL A 10 -0.41 1.16 2.20
N ALA A 11 -0.16 1.86 1.08
CA ALA A 11 0.55 1.32 -0.09
C ALA A 11 -0.10 0.08 -0.73
N CYS A 12 -1.44 0.02 -0.73
CA CYS A 12 -2.19 -1.00 -1.45
C CYS A 12 -2.33 -0.67 -2.93
N ASN A 13 -2.10 -1.66 -3.79
CA ASN A 13 -2.39 -1.60 -5.22
C ASN A 13 -3.53 -2.57 -5.55
N VAL A 14 -4.71 -2.00 -5.81
CA VAL A 14 -5.96 -2.75 -6.02
C VAL A 14 -6.37 -2.66 -7.49
N PHE A 15 -6.52 -3.80 -8.16
CA PHE A 15 -6.89 -3.90 -9.58
C PHE A 15 -7.79 -5.12 -9.83
N GLY A 16 -8.23 -5.33 -11.08
CA GLY A 16 -8.95 -6.56 -11.47
C GLY A 16 -10.48 -6.53 -11.42
N GLY A 17 -11.11 -5.37 -11.17
CA GLY A 17 -12.57 -5.24 -11.18
C GLY A 17 -13.28 -6.00 -10.05
N GLY A 18 -14.58 -5.77 -9.88
CA GLY A 18 -15.38 -6.34 -8.79
C GLY A 18 -15.48 -5.44 -7.55
N ALA A 19 -16.23 -5.90 -6.55
CA ALA A 19 -16.38 -5.23 -5.26
C ALA A 19 -15.10 -5.38 -4.42
N ALA A 20 -14.66 -4.31 -3.78
CA ALA A 20 -13.50 -4.36 -2.89
C ALA A 20 -13.87 -5.05 -1.57
N LEU A 21 -12.91 -5.76 -0.97
CA LEU A 21 -13.08 -6.31 0.38
C LEU A 21 -13.36 -5.18 1.39
N LYS A 22 -14.11 -5.50 2.46
CA LYS A 22 -14.34 -4.56 3.57
C LYS A 22 -13.04 -4.05 4.18
N TYR A 23 -11.99 -4.86 4.18
CA TYR A 23 -10.67 -4.50 4.66
C TYR A 23 -9.59 -5.05 3.73
N ILE A 24 -8.65 -4.20 3.35
CA ILE A 24 -7.46 -4.55 2.56
C ILE A 24 -6.22 -4.21 3.41
N PRO A 25 -5.45 -5.21 3.88
CA PRO A 25 -4.26 -5.01 4.70
C PRO A 25 -3.23 -4.08 4.05
N SER A 26 -2.44 -3.38 4.86
CA SER A 26 -1.36 -2.54 4.34
C SER A 26 -0.38 -3.36 3.51
N PHE A 27 0.14 -2.76 2.44
CA PHE A 27 1.07 -3.36 1.48
C PHE A 27 0.48 -4.58 0.76
N SER A 28 -0.80 -4.50 0.37
CA SER A 28 -1.44 -5.50 -0.48
C SER A 28 -1.31 -5.16 -1.97
N TRP A 29 -1.08 -6.15 -2.80
CA TRP A 29 -1.03 -6.04 -4.26
C TRP A 29 -1.94 -7.11 -4.87
N GLY A 30 -3.05 -6.71 -5.49
CA GLY A 30 -4.01 -7.67 -6.03
C GLY A 30 -5.43 -7.14 -6.18
N GLY A 31 -6.41 -8.04 -6.08
CA GLY A 31 -7.81 -7.75 -6.35
C GLY A 31 -8.73 -8.93 -6.04
N LYS A 32 -9.77 -9.10 -6.84
CA LYS A 32 -10.76 -10.19 -6.68
C LYS A 32 -10.15 -11.59 -6.61
N ASP A 33 -9.03 -11.81 -7.30
CA ASP A 33 -8.36 -13.11 -7.42
C ASP A 33 -7.36 -13.36 -6.28
N GLY A 34 -7.31 -12.47 -5.29
CA GLY A 34 -6.43 -12.55 -4.14
C GLY A 34 -5.45 -11.39 -4.06
N PHE A 35 -4.76 -11.32 -2.91
CA PHE A 35 -3.72 -10.33 -2.63
C PHE A 35 -2.40 -11.02 -2.37
N THR A 36 -1.34 -10.34 -2.77
CA THR A 36 0.06 -10.69 -2.48
C THR A 36 0.74 -9.52 -1.79
N GLU A 37 1.89 -9.76 -1.18
CA GLU A 37 2.64 -8.68 -0.53
C GLU A 37 3.27 -7.71 -1.55
N ASN A 38 2.96 -6.42 -1.39
CA ASN A 38 3.62 -5.33 -2.08
C ASN A 38 4.98 -5.03 -1.42
N ARG A 39 6.06 -5.37 -2.13
CA ARG A 39 7.43 -5.31 -1.60
C ARG A 39 7.80 -3.89 -1.17
N LEU A 40 8.31 -3.74 0.05
CA LEU A 40 8.69 -2.45 0.64
C LEU A 40 9.62 -1.62 -0.25
N ASN A 41 10.65 -2.26 -0.85
CA ASN A 41 11.59 -1.56 -1.75
C ASN A 41 10.87 -0.90 -2.92
N LYS A 42 9.86 -1.57 -3.50
CA LYS A 42 9.09 -1.03 -4.61
C LYS A 42 8.16 0.09 -4.15
N VAL A 43 7.55 -0.04 -2.97
CA VAL A 43 6.74 1.02 -2.36
C VAL A 43 7.57 2.29 -2.10
N VAL A 44 8.79 2.15 -1.59
CA VAL A 44 9.70 3.28 -1.37
C VAL A 44 10.06 3.97 -2.69
N GLU A 45 10.34 3.20 -3.75
CA GLU A 45 10.63 3.73 -5.08
C GLU A 45 9.42 4.50 -5.66
N VAL A 46 8.23 3.90 -5.59
CA VAL A 46 6.99 4.53 -6.08
C VAL A 46 6.70 5.80 -5.30
N ALA A 47 6.83 5.78 -3.97
CA ALA A 47 6.67 6.97 -3.14
C ALA A 47 7.62 8.08 -3.57
N ARG A 48 8.89 7.78 -3.87
CA ARG A 48 9.86 8.76 -4.37
C ARG A 48 9.36 9.44 -5.65
N VAL A 49 8.97 8.65 -6.65
CA VAL A 49 8.49 9.16 -7.95
C VAL A 49 7.21 10.00 -7.78
N VAL A 50 6.26 9.53 -6.96
CA VAL A 50 4.98 10.20 -6.75
C VAL A 50 5.13 11.51 -5.95
N MET A 51 6.07 11.56 -5.00
CA MET A 51 6.40 12.78 -4.26
C MET A 51 7.13 13.80 -5.16
N GLU A 52 8.05 13.33 -6.00
CA GLU A 52 8.81 14.15 -6.95
C GLU A 52 7.88 14.86 -7.96
N ARG A 53 6.82 14.19 -8.43
CA ARG A 53 5.77 14.81 -9.28
C ARG A 53 5.09 16.02 -8.63
N ARG A 54 5.10 16.10 -7.29
CA ARG A 54 4.56 17.22 -6.50
C ARG A 54 5.65 18.16 -6.00
N LYS A 55 6.87 18.06 -6.55
CA LYS A 55 8.06 18.82 -6.11
C LYS A 55 8.44 18.59 -4.65
N VAL A 56 8.08 17.42 -4.09
CA VAL A 56 8.44 17.03 -2.72
C VAL A 56 9.57 16.01 -2.76
N LYS A 57 10.70 16.30 -2.08
CA LYS A 57 11.83 15.37 -1.98
C LYS A 57 11.54 14.28 -0.94
N GLN A 58 11.73 13.02 -1.32
CA GLN A 58 11.65 11.91 -0.36
C GLN A 58 12.89 11.91 0.56
N THR A 59 12.66 12.22 1.84
CA THR A 59 13.68 12.20 2.89
C THR A 59 13.83 10.80 3.50
N GLN A 60 14.84 10.64 4.35
CA GLN A 60 15.05 9.40 5.10
C GLN A 60 13.91 9.14 6.11
N ILE A 61 13.32 10.19 6.68
CA ILE A 61 12.20 10.08 7.61
C ILE A 61 11.01 9.39 6.93
N HIS A 62 10.70 9.73 5.68
CA HIS A 62 9.62 9.07 4.93
C HIS A 62 9.90 7.58 4.68
N ARG A 63 11.15 7.23 4.38
CA ARG A 63 11.56 5.82 4.18
C ARG A 63 11.42 5.03 5.48
N ASN A 64 11.92 5.57 6.58
CA ASN A 64 11.84 4.94 7.90
C ASN A 64 10.38 4.79 8.35
N LEU A 65 9.51 5.75 8.03
CA LEU A 65 8.07 5.65 8.32
C LEU A 65 7.43 4.49 7.56
N LEU A 66 7.66 4.39 6.25
CA LEU A 66 7.13 3.28 5.44
C LEU A 66 7.64 1.93 5.94
N GLU A 67 8.93 1.83 6.27
CA GLU A 67 9.52 0.60 6.83
C GLU A 67 8.90 0.24 8.19
N LYS A 68 8.70 1.22 9.08
CA LYS A 68 8.07 0.99 10.38
C LYS A 68 6.65 0.48 10.22
N VAL A 69 5.83 1.11 9.37
CA VAL A 69 4.45 0.66 9.12
C VAL A 69 4.44 -0.73 8.48
N TYR A 70 5.36 -1.02 7.56
CA TYR A 70 5.51 -2.33 6.92
C TYR A 70 5.76 -3.45 7.93
N LYS A 71 6.62 -3.19 8.92
CA LYS A 71 6.91 -4.13 10.03
C LYS A 71 5.74 -4.27 11.00
N LEU A 72 5.10 -3.16 11.39
CA LEU A 72 3.97 -3.18 12.34
C LEU A 72 2.76 -3.92 11.79
N THR A 73 2.48 -3.80 10.50
CA THR A 73 1.33 -4.41 9.81
C THR A 73 1.62 -5.80 9.25
N ALA A 74 2.79 -6.38 9.51
CA ALA A 74 3.20 -7.66 8.92
C ALA A 74 2.24 -8.81 9.22
N LYS A 75 1.63 -8.81 10.41
CA LYS A 75 0.67 -9.85 10.82
C LYS A 75 -0.68 -9.75 10.10
N GLU A 76 -1.00 -8.60 9.51
CA GLU A 76 -2.26 -8.38 8.78
C GLU A 76 -2.23 -8.97 7.36
N ARG A 77 -1.03 -9.29 6.84
CA ARG A 77 -0.83 -9.83 5.48
C ARG A 77 -0.82 -11.36 5.39
N LEU A 78 -1.07 -12.04 6.51
CA LEU A 78 -1.10 -13.51 6.62
C LEU A 78 -2.39 -14.11 6.04
#